data_AF-A0A8J3FFJ6-F1
#
_entry.id   AF-A0A8J3FFJ6-F1
#
_cell.length_a   1.000
_cell.length_b   1.000
_cell.length_c   1.000
_cell.angle_alpha   90.00
_cell.angle_beta   90.00
_cell.angle_gamma   90.00
#
_symmetry.space_group_name_H-M   'P 1'
#
loop_
_entity.id
_entity.type
_entity.pdbx_description
1 polymer ?
#
loop_
_entity_poly.entity_id
_entity_poly.type
_entity_poly.pdbx_seq_one_letter_code
_entity_poly.pdbx_strand_id
1 'polypeptide(L)' 'MIEAVFISYKDGYFKFLFETGEEMVFEEVHPRALKQYDLKNDKSLIGKSFLVSFIEVIEDADEDFVIYRIESLKPL' A
#
# COMPACT_ATOMS: atom_id res chain seq x y z
N MET A 1 10.71 1.44 -6.83
CA MET A 1 10.21 1.64 -5.46
C MET A 1 10.24 3.12 -5.18
N ILE A 2 9.23 3.64 -4.49
CA ILE A 2 9.06 5.07 -4.22
C ILE A 2 8.83 5.24 -2.73
N GLU A 3 9.38 6.30 -2.15
CA GLU A 3 9.19 6.61 -0.73
C GLU A 3 7.76 7.11 -0.46
N ALA A 4 7.11 6.51 0.54
CA ALA A 4 5.83 6.97 1.03
C ALA A 4 5.64 6.66 2.52
N VAL A 5 4.87 7.51 3.20
CA VAL A 5 4.51 7.38 4.61
C VAL A 5 3.21 6.60 4.72
N PHE A 6 3.18 5.54 5.54
CA PHE A 6 1.93 4.85 5.83
C PHE A 6 1.03 5.71 6.74
N ILE A 7 -0.17 6.03 6.26
CA ILE A 7 -1.09 6.94 6.95
C ILE A 7 -2.14 6.16 7.74
N SER A 8 -2.80 5.17 7.12
CA SER A 8 -3.87 4.42 7.78
C SER A 8 -4.29 3.17 7.02
N TYR A 9 -4.90 2.23 7.74
CA TYR A 9 -5.76 1.19 7.18
C TYR A 9 -7.20 1.41 7.66
N LYS A 10 -8.13 1.66 6.72
CA LYS A 10 -9.53 1.95 7.02
C LYS A 10 -10.44 1.42 5.91
N ASP A 11 -11.58 0.84 6.31
CA ASP A 11 -12.62 0.34 5.40
C ASP A 11 -12.11 -0.63 4.31
N GLY A 12 -11.02 -1.36 4.59
CA GLY A 12 -10.41 -2.30 3.65
C GLY A 12 -9.20 -1.75 2.88
N TYR A 13 -8.94 -0.45 2.94
CA TYR A 13 -7.94 0.22 2.11
C TYR A 13 -6.71 0.70 2.90
N PHE A 14 -5.55 0.69 2.24
CA PHE A 14 -4.28 1.19 2.79
C PHE A 14 -3.95 2.54 2.17
N LYS A 15 -3.77 3.56 3.01
CA LYS A 15 -3.46 4.92 2.56
C LYS A 15 -1.98 5.25 2.78
N PHE A 16 -1.32 5.76 1.75
CA PHE A 16 0.06 6.23 1.80
C PHE A 16 0.17 7.66 1.28
N LEU A 17 1.04 8.45 1.90
CA LEU A 17 1.42 9.80 1.44
C LEU A 17 2.80 9.74 0.81
N PHE A 18 2.89 9.99 -0.49
CA PHE A 18 4.14 10.03 -1.23
C PHE A 18 4.91 11.32 -0.95
N GLU A 19 6.23 11.29 -1.17
CA GLU A 19 7.09 12.47 -1.00
C GLU A 19 6.63 13.67 -1.86
N THR A 20 5.98 13.39 -2.99
CA THR A 20 5.35 14.40 -3.86
C THR A 20 4.19 15.16 -3.22
N GLY A 21 3.70 14.71 -2.06
CA GLY A 21 2.48 15.20 -1.41
C GLY A 21 1.20 14.52 -1.91
N GLU A 22 1.32 13.57 -2.85
CA GLU A 22 0.19 12.79 -3.35
C GLU A 22 -0.23 11.70 -2.36
N GLU A 23 -1.53 11.59 -2.10
CA GLU A 23 -2.08 10.49 -1.32
C GLU A 23 -2.56 9.39 -2.27
N MET A 24 -2.06 8.17 -2.08
CA MET A 24 -2.53 7.01 -2.82
C MET A 24 -3.23 6.03 -1.89
N VAL A 25 -4.27 5.40 -2.42
CA VAL A 25 -5.04 4.37 -1.74
C VAL A 25 -4.80 3.05 -2.47
N PHE A 26 -4.55 2.00 -1.69
CA PHE A 26 -4.34 0.64 -2.19
C PHE A 26 -5.44 -0.27 -1.67
N GLU A 27 -6.03 -1.05 -2.56
CA GLU A 27 -7.02 -2.09 -2.27
C GLU A 27 -6.34 -3.30 -1.63
N GLU A 28 -5.13 -3.62 -2.09
CA GLU A 28 -4.45 -4.84 -1.71
C GLU A 28 -2.99 -4.62 -1.31
N VAL A 29 -2.51 -5.52 -0.46
CA VAL A 29 -1.09 -5.67 -0.13
C VAL A 29 -0.76 -7.14 -0.23
N HIS A 30 0.29 -7.45 -0.99
CA HIS A 30 0.76 -8.81 -1.19
C HIS A 30 1.01 -9.48 0.18
N PRO A 31 0.54 -10.73 0.41
CA PRO A 31 0.59 -11.37 1.72
C PRO A 31 1.98 -11.41 2.37
N ARG A 32 3.03 -11.50 1.53
CA ARG A 32 4.43 -11.46 1.99
C ARG A 32 4.80 -10.14 2.65
N ALA A 33 4.32 -9.01 2.14
CA ALA A 33 4.58 -7.70 2.72
C ALA A 33 3.78 -7.52 4.02
N LEU A 34 2.50 -7.94 4.05
CA LEU A 34 1.67 -7.92 5.27
C LEU A 34 2.23 -8.79 6.40
N LYS A 35 2.87 -9.91 6.07
CA LYS A 35 3.52 -10.76 7.09
C LYS A 35 4.71 -10.07 7.76
N GLN A 36 5.40 -9.17 7.05
CA GLN A 36 6.53 -8.42 7.58
C GLN A 36 6.07 -7.17 8.34
N TYR A 37 5.01 -6.53 7.84
CA TYR A 37 4.46 -5.29 8.38
C TYR A 37 2.95 -5.43 8.50
N ASP A 38 2.44 -5.64 9.71
CA ASP A 38 0.99 -5.77 9.95
C ASP A 38 0.32 -4.39 9.91
N LEU A 39 0.20 -3.82 8.70
CA LEU A 39 -0.40 -2.52 8.47
C LEU A 39 -1.86 -2.43 8.92
N LYS A 40 -2.54 -3.57 9.11
CA LYS A 40 -3.95 -3.61 9.52
C LYS A 40 -4.08 -3.35 11.01
N ASN A 41 -3.28 -4.05 11.82
CA ASN A 41 -3.44 -4.07 13.27
C ASN A 41 -2.37 -3.24 14.00
N ASP A 42 -1.14 -3.18 13.49
CA ASP A 42 -0.04 -2.50 14.14
C ASP A 42 -0.09 -0.98 13.89
N LYS A 43 -0.65 -0.25 14.85
CA LYS A 43 -0.77 1.21 14.79
C LYS A 43 0.58 1.92 14.95
N SER A 44 1.65 1.25 15.40
CA SER A 44 2.98 1.84 15.51
C SER A 44 3.63 2.12 14.15
N LEU A 45 3.10 1.48 13.08
CA LEU A 45 3.53 1.68 11.71
C LEU A 45 2.95 2.96 11.08
N ILE A 46 1.92 3.57 11.69
CA ILE A 46 1.36 4.84 11.23
C ILE A 46 2.42 5.94 11.35
N GLY A 47 2.62 6.71 10.28
CA GLY A 47 3.64 7.75 10.18
C GLY A 47 5.04 7.20 9.87
N LYS A 48 5.21 5.89 9.67
CA LYS A 48 6.49 5.32 9.22
C LYS A 48 6.61 5.41 7.71
N SER A 49 7.80 5.78 7.26
CA SER A 49 8.16 5.82 5.85
C SER A 49 8.62 4.43 5.37
N PHE A 50 8.22 4.10 4.14
CA PHE A 50 8.60 2.87 3.46
C PHE A 50 9.01 3.17 2.02
N LEU A 51 9.90 2.33 1.48
CA LEU A 51 10.03 2.16 0.04
C LEU A 51 8.91 1.21 -0.43
N VAL A 52 7.95 1.76 -1.17
CA VAL A 52 6.78 1.05 -1.68
C VAL A 52 7.02 0.62 -3.12
N SER A 53 6.70 -0.63 -3.44
CA SER A 53 6.53 -1.11 -4.82
C SER A 53 5.10 -1.57 -4.97
N PHE A 54 4.44 -1.16 -6.05
CA PHE A 54 3.05 -1.53 -6.34
C PHE A 54 2.85 -1.75 -7.83
N ILE A 55 1.75 -2.39 -8.17
CA ILE A 55 1.30 -2.64 -9.54
C ILE A 55 -0.18 -2.31 -9.67
N GLU A 56 -0.61 -2.03 -10.90
CA GLU A 56 -2.01 -2.08 -11.31
C GLU A 56 -2.35 -3.52 -11.69
N VAL A 57 -3.42 -4.05 -11.10
CA VAL A 57 -3.99 -5.35 -11.45
C VAL A 57 -5.29 -5.09 -12.17
N ILE A 58 -5.34 -5.51 -13.43
CA ILE A 58 -6.52 -5.46 -14.28
C ILE A 58 -7.14 -6.85 -14.21
N GLU A 59 -8.41 -6.96 -13.82
CA GLU A 59 -9.09 -8.26 -13.87
C GLU A 59 -9.45 -8.59 -15.34
N ASP A 60 -8.89 -9.68 -15.88
CA ASP A 60 -9.09 -10.14 -17.27
C ASP A 60 -10.58 -10.35 -17.66
N ALA A 61 -11.50 -10.38 -16.67
CA ALA A 61 -12.93 -10.57 -16.88
C ALA A 61 -13.72 -9.26 -17.02
N ASP A 62 -13.18 -8.15 -16.51
CA ASP A 62 -13.81 -6.82 -16.54
C ASP A 62 -12.69 -5.79 -16.80
N GLU A 63 -12.44 -5.50 -18.09
CA GLU A 63 -11.36 -4.60 -18.54
C GLU A 63 -11.44 -3.19 -17.92
N ASP A 64 -12.56 -2.84 -17.30
CA ASP A 64 -12.82 -1.56 -16.64
C ASP A 64 -12.49 -1.55 -15.12
N PHE A 65 -12.15 -2.70 -14.51
CA PHE A 65 -11.82 -2.78 -13.08
C PHE A 65 -10.30 -2.89 -12.86
N VAL A 66 -9.71 -1.81 -12.34
CA VAL A 66 -8.30 -1.72 -11.98
C VAL A 66 -8.17 -1.56 -10.47
N ILE A 67 -7.33 -2.39 -9.84
CA ILE A 67 -6.95 -2.24 -8.44
C ILE A 67 -5.45 -2.00 -8.30
N TYR A 68 -5.05 -1.29 -7.25
CA TYR A 68 -3.67 -1.05 -6.89
C TYR A 68 -3.24 -2.00 -5.77
N ARG A 69 -2.23 -2.83 -6.07
CA ARG A 69 -1.66 -3.77 -5.10
C ARG A 69 -0.23 -3.43 -4.75
N ILE A 70 0.04 -3.28 -3.45
CA ILE A 70 1.42 -3.19 -2.94
C ILE A 70 2.10 -4.56 -3.04
N GLU A 71 3.16 -4.67 -3.81
CA GLU A 71 3.97 -5.89 -3.96
C GLU A 71 5.01 -6.03 -2.83
N SER A 72 5.58 -4.92 -2.37
CA SER A 72 6.61 -4.95 -1.33
C SER A 72 6.73 -3.64 -0.56
N LEU A 73 7.10 -3.76 0.71
CA LEU A 73 7.48 -2.67 1.59
C LEU A 73 8.89 -2.94 2.12
N LYS A 74 9.72 -1.91 2.16
CA LYS A 74 11.02 -1.93 2.85
C LYS A 74 11.13 -0.71 3.77
N PRO A 75 11.79 -0.84 4.93
CA PRO A 75 12.06 0.31 5.77
C PRO A 75 13.08 1.21 5.06
N LEU A 76 13.05 2.50 5.40
CA LEU A 76 14.15 3.42 5.08
C LEU A 76 15.31 3.28 6.07
#